data_AF-A0A067CI81-F1
#
_entry.id   AF-A0A067CI81-F1
#
_cell.length_a   1.000
_cell.length_b   1.000
_cell.length_c   1.000
_cell.angle_alpha   90.00
_cell.angle_beta   90.00
_cell.angle_gamma   90.00
#
_symmetry.space_group_name_H-M   'P 1'
#
loop_
_entity.id
_entity.type
_entity.pdbx_description
1 polymer ?
#
loop_
_entity_poly.entity_id
_entity_poly.type
_entity_poly.pdbx_seq_one_letter_code
_entity_poly.pdbx_strand_id
1 'polypeptide(L)'
;MDSDDEVDAFAALLETDDGVRTLLRYIQAPDNEADDAGNALALFSDHAADDRIARLVHDAKLVDTLLCHASLGDVEDDLHLPIWRCLAAWAHGAAPLLVQQAFALRHASLSTTSLVSATLTSLVASMAQDLQPRADELFCGLVDADANGFCDLLKQYYVFGGNTGILDLVRRVLSTKAEAKALCSSGLLRLWGREWHQEHDAAFGAAWTALLSHLLHVLHPARPVLYAGSDRDSQWASAFLALALSPLKCVWMEMAPLVLDALTSIVAPALRAHPHCHGVARWLLSKHEAIPLAMARAELEAIAVDCERANHVALPTLEIGLTLTEALATATSLKATGNRWFRMGNHVAARQFYRLGLSTLKVAAATARQALTTPTTTAALPIGACIEVAWMDQSALPHPSDVDGPTRVEVIYDASGDDDVVALSRCRLCLSLSDQSALSVLQVALCMNLAKSLSHLRMVDEAIECLTFGLQLLPDHLPALYLRGLLHLQTMQLKHARDDFFRANKMAAERKDKPTQVQIHKAWKRLQVLTTQRKKADKKLIKEMMAYLDTLAIDGE
;
A
#
# COMPACT_ATOMS: atom_id res chain seq x y z
N MET A 1 -34.89 40.44 42.22
CA MET A 1 -33.93 40.71 43.28
C MET A 1 -33.42 39.38 43.76
N ASP A 2 -32.25 38.88 43.37
CA ASP A 2 -31.18 39.44 42.54
C ASP A 2 -30.37 38.25 41.99
N SER A 3 -30.50 37.92 40.69
CA SER A 3 -29.57 36.95 40.06
C SER A 3 -28.29 37.63 39.60
N ASP A 4 -28.33 38.94 39.33
CA ASP A 4 -27.19 39.72 38.87
C ASP A 4 -26.24 40.07 40.02
N ASP A 5 -26.76 40.34 41.25
CA ASP A 5 -25.90 40.63 42.41
C ASP A 5 -25.14 39.41 42.93
N GLU A 6 -25.68 38.18 42.78
CA GLU A 6 -25.00 36.94 43.17
C GLU A 6 -23.87 36.57 42.20
N VAL A 7 -24.06 36.79 40.89
CA VAL A 7 -23.02 36.58 39.87
C VAL A 7 -21.86 37.57 40.04
N ASP A 8 -22.16 38.83 40.34
CA ASP A 8 -21.15 39.86 40.63
C ASP A 8 -20.37 39.57 41.94
N ALA A 9 -21.05 39.03 42.96
CA ALA A 9 -20.41 38.61 44.21
C ALA A 9 -19.46 37.41 44.02
N PHE A 10 -19.83 36.45 43.18
CA PHE A 10 -19.00 35.29 42.83
C PHE A 10 -17.77 35.70 42.00
N ALA A 11 -17.94 36.61 41.03
CA ALA A 11 -16.85 37.14 40.24
C ALA A 11 -15.83 37.93 41.09
N ALA A 12 -16.28 38.67 42.11
CA ALA A 12 -15.42 39.39 43.03
C ALA A 12 -14.46 38.47 43.82
N LEU A 13 -14.80 37.18 44.00
CA LEU A 13 -13.92 36.21 44.67
C LEU A 13 -12.66 35.91 43.84
N LEU A 14 -12.67 36.11 42.53
CA LEU A 14 -11.47 35.95 41.69
C LEU A 14 -10.42 37.04 41.95
N GLU A 15 -10.77 38.17 42.55
CA GLU A 15 -9.85 39.28 42.78
C GLU A 15 -8.77 38.94 43.82
N THR A 16 -9.01 37.96 44.70
CA THR A 16 -8.10 37.61 45.81
C THR A 16 -7.74 36.13 45.83
N ASP A 17 -6.54 35.79 46.30
CA ASP A 17 -6.10 34.39 46.44
C ASP A 17 -7.00 33.59 47.41
N ASP A 18 -7.55 34.24 48.43
CA ASP A 18 -8.45 33.61 49.41
C ASP A 18 -9.84 33.34 48.82
N GLY A 19 -10.34 34.26 48.00
CA GLY A 19 -11.57 34.06 47.24
C GLY A 19 -11.43 32.91 46.21
N VAL A 20 -10.30 32.83 45.50
CA VAL A 20 -10.00 31.68 44.61
C VAL A 20 -9.97 30.36 45.38
N ARG A 21 -9.38 30.31 46.58
CA ARG A 21 -9.42 29.10 47.44
C ARG A 21 -10.83 28.77 47.93
N THR A 22 -11.67 29.77 48.12
CA THR A 22 -13.08 29.59 48.50
C THR A 22 -13.87 28.97 47.34
N LEU A 23 -13.68 29.46 46.11
CA LEU A 23 -14.24 28.86 44.90
C LEU A 23 -13.80 27.40 44.71
N LEU A 24 -12.53 27.08 44.99
CA LEU A 24 -12.03 25.70 44.95
C LEU A 24 -12.72 24.80 45.98
N ARG A 25 -13.04 25.32 47.18
CA ARG A 25 -13.78 24.56 48.20
C ARG A 25 -15.22 24.28 47.77
N TYR A 26 -15.86 25.20 47.03
CA TYR A 26 -17.20 24.95 46.49
C TYR A 26 -17.22 23.69 45.62
N ILE A 27 -16.18 23.49 44.82
CA ILE A 27 -16.03 22.34 43.92
C ILE A 27 -15.57 21.06 44.65
N GLN A 28 -14.74 21.18 45.69
CA GLN A 28 -14.11 20.03 46.35
C GLN A 28 -14.93 19.42 47.49
N ALA A 29 -15.89 20.15 48.08
CA ALA A 29 -16.68 19.63 49.19
C ALA A 29 -17.96 18.91 48.70
N PRO A 30 -18.23 17.69 49.20
CA PRO A 30 -19.36 16.88 48.75
C PRO A 30 -20.74 17.40 49.22
N ASP A 31 -20.78 18.36 50.16
CA ASP A 31 -21.99 18.86 50.80
C ASP A 31 -22.49 20.20 50.24
N ASN A 32 -21.81 20.77 49.23
CA ASN A 32 -22.19 22.08 48.67
C ASN A 32 -23.30 21.95 47.61
N GLU A 33 -24.06 23.03 47.42
CA GLU A 33 -25.09 23.11 46.39
C GLU A 33 -24.44 23.02 44.98
N ALA A 34 -25.06 22.25 44.10
CA ALA A 34 -24.55 22.03 42.74
C ALA A 34 -24.44 23.34 41.94
N ASP A 35 -25.29 24.32 42.24
CA ASP A 35 -25.28 25.64 41.60
C ASP A 35 -24.00 26.44 41.93
N ASP A 36 -23.54 26.41 43.19
CA ASP A 36 -22.31 27.09 43.62
C ASP A 36 -21.06 26.48 42.97
N ALA A 37 -21.00 25.14 42.92
CA ALA A 37 -19.92 24.43 42.25
C ALA A 37 -19.95 24.67 40.73
N GLY A 38 -21.13 24.72 40.12
CA GLY A 38 -21.32 25.04 38.70
C GLY A 38 -20.85 26.46 38.35
N ASN A 39 -21.22 27.45 39.16
CA ASN A 39 -20.81 28.84 38.99
C ASN A 39 -19.30 29.04 39.18
N ALA A 40 -18.71 28.38 40.18
CA ALA A 40 -17.25 28.38 40.38
C ALA A 40 -16.51 27.79 39.16
N LEU A 41 -17.00 26.68 38.61
CA LEU A 41 -16.42 26.05 37.41
C LEU A 41 -16.51 26.94 36.18
N ALA A 42 -17.63 27.64 36.00
CA ALA A 42 -17.80 28.60 34.90
C ALA A 42 -16.78 29.75 34.99
N LEU A 43 -16.63 30.33 36.18
CA LEU A 43 -15.65 31.40 36.41
C LEU A 43 -14.21 30.97 36.15
N PHE A 44 -13.84 29.76 36.60
CA PHE A 44 -12.52 29.20 36.31
C PHE A 44 -12.31 28.93 34.82
N SER A 45 -13.35 28.49 34.11
CA SER A 45 -13.29 28.31 32.65
C SER A 45 -13.00 29.64 31.93
N ASP A 46 -13.70 30.70 32.31
CA ASP A 46 -13.58 32.02 31.65
C ASP A 46 -12.23 32.71 31.91
N HIS A 47 -11.58 32.39 33.04
CA HIS A 47 -10.31 32.99 33.45
C HIS A 47 -9.10 32.05 33.30
N ALA A 48 -9.20 31.02 32.46
CA ALA A 48 -8.14 30.03 32.28
C ALA A 48 -6.81 30.60 31.74
N ALA A 49 -6.82 31.79 31.14
CA ALA A 49 -5.62 32.48 30.65
C ALA A 49 -4.89 33.31 31.72
N ASP A 50 -5.42 33.43 32.94
CA ASP A 50 -4.78 34.19 34.03
C ASP A 50 -3.71 33.36 34.76
N ASP A 51 -2.44 33.77 34.64
CA ASP A 51 -1.27 33.12 35.26
C ASP A 51 -1.33 33.00 36.79
N ARG A 52 -2.05 33.89 37.48
CA ARG A 52 -2.23 33.81 38.94
C ARG A 52 -3.23 32.73 39.29
N ILE A 53 -4.38 32.73 38.62
CA ILE A 53 -5.43 31.73 38.83
C ILE A 53 -4.89 30.34 38.44
N ALA A 54 -4.15 30.25 37.35
CA ALA A 54 -3.50 29.02 36.88
C ALA A 54 -2.62 28.37 37.93
N ARG A 55 -1.79 29.16 38.62
CA ARG A 55 -0.92 28.66 39.70
C ARG A 55 -1.73 28.11 40.88
N LEU A 56 -2.77 28.83 41.31
CA LEU A 56 -3.61 28.43 42.43
C LEU A 56 -4.43 27.16 42.13
N VAL A 57 -4.98 27.07 40.92
CA VAL A 57 -5.72 25.91 40.42
C VAL A 57 -4.81 24.68 40.32
N HIS A 58 -3.57 24.86 39.83
CA HIS A 58 -2.56 23.82 39.77
C HIS A 58 -2.14 23.33 41.17
N ASP A 59 -1.84 24.24 42.09
CA ASP A 59 -1.45 23.90 43.47
C ASP A 59 -2.56 23.15 44.22
N ALA A 60 -3.82 23.48 43.93
CA ALA A 60 -4.99 22.83 44.50
C ALA A 60 -5.36 21.49 43.83
N LYS A 61 -4.64 21.09 42.77
CA LYS A 61 -4.92 19.88 41.97
C LYS A 61 -6.39 19.80 41.52
N LEU A 62 -6.95 20.93 41.10
CA LEU A 62 -8.35 20.99 40.65
C LEU A 62 -8.59 20.00 39.50
N VAL A 63 -7.68 19.97 38.52
CA VAL A 63 -7.80 19.06 37.36
C VAL A 63 -7.88 17.61 37.82
N ASP A 64 -6.99 17.15 38.72
CA ASP A 64 -7.03 15.78 39.27
C ASP A 64 -8.35 15.51 40.02
N THR A 65 -8.86 16.52 40.73
CA THR A 65 -10.14 16.43 41.45
C THR A 65 -11.29 16.23 40.47
N LEU A 66 -11.35 17.04 39.41
CA LEU A 66 -12.39 16.97 38.38
C LEU A 66 -12.35 15.65 37.61
N LEU A 67 -11.16 15.12 37.32
CA LEU A 67 -10.98 13.82 36.68
C LEU A 67 -11.53 12.65 37.52
N CYS A 68 -11.55 12.81 38.85
CA CYS A 68 -12.08 11.82 39.78
C CYS A 68 -13.53 12.11 40.21
N HIS A 69 -14.13 13.20 39.74
CA HIS A 69 -15.45 13.63 40.18
C HIS A 69 -16.54 12.70 39.62
N ALA A 70 -17.49 12.27 40.46
CA ALA A 70 -18.54 11.32 40.07
C ALA A 70 -19.38 11.83 38.89
N SER A 71 -19.74 13.12 38.93
CA SER A 71 -20.52 13.82 37.89
C SER A 71 -19.83 13.91 36.52
N LEU A 72 -18.52 13.68 36.43
CA LEU A 72 -17.81 13.68 35.14
C LEU A 72 -18.35 12.58 34.22
N GLY A 73 -18.74 11.44 34.77
CA GLY A 73 -19.29 10.29 34.05
C GLY A 73 -20.82 10.19 34.06
N ASP A 74 -21.50 10.99 34.87
CA ASP A 74 -22.96 11.00 34.98
C ASP A 74 -23.55 12.12 34.13
N VAL A 75 -24.21 11.74 33.04
CA VAL A 75 -24.74 12.68 32.05
C VAL A 75 -25.97 13.43 32.56
N GLU A 76 -26.65 12.88 33.56
CA GLU A 76 -27.86 13.45 34.14
C GLU A 76 -27.55 14.40 35.33
N ASP A 77 -26.28 14.51 35.72
CA ASP A 77 -25.83 15.37 36.80
C ASP A 77 -25.60 16.82 36.32
N ASP A 78 -26.10 17.80 37.07
CA ASP A 78 -26.02 19.22 36.73
C ASP A 78 -24.57 19.73 36.61
N LEU A 79 -23.63 19.10 37.31
CA LEU A 79 -22.20 19.44 37.25
C LEU A 79 -21.48 18.85 36.05
N HIS A 80 -22.09 17.92 35.32
CA HIS A 80 -21.45 17.24 34.18
C HIS A 80 -20.90 18.22 33.14
N LEU A 81 -21.74 19.12 32.64
CA LEU A 81 -21.37 20.09 31.60
C LEU A 81 -20.38 21.16 32.10
N PRO A 82 -20.58 21.78 33.29
CA PRO A 82 -19.61 22.69 33.88
C PRO A 82 -18.20 22.08 34.02
N ILE A 83 -18.11 20.83 34.47
CA ILE A 83 -16.83 20.13 34.64
C ILE A 83 -16.11 19.99 33.28
N TRP A 84 -16.81 19.54 32.23
CA TRP A 84 -16.23 19.39 30.89
C TRP A 84 -15.80 20.73 30.27
N ARG A 85 -16.50 21.83 30.54
CA ARG A 85 -16.09 23.18 30.09
C ARG A 85 -14.82 23.65 30.78
N CYS A 86 -14.78 23.51 32.10
CA CYS A 86 -13.61 23.87 32.89
C CYS A 86 -12.38 23.05 32.44
N LEU A 87 -12.51 21.72 32.30
CA LEU A 87 -11.41 20.86 31.83
C LEU A 87 -10.90 21.25 30.43
N ALA A 88 -11.77 21.76 29.54
CA ALA A 88 -11.37 22.26 28.23
C ALA A 88 -10.45 23.47 28.31
N ALA A 89 -10.81 24.43 29.17
CA ALA A 89 -10.08 25.67 29.34
C ALA A 89 -8.70 25.44 29.96
N TRP A 90 -8.58 24.42 30.83
CA TRP A 90 -7.38 24.11 31.62
C TRP A 90 -6.52 22.96 31.08
N ALA A 91 -6.70 22.61 29.82
CA ALA A 91 -6.25 21.41 29.13
C ALA A 91 -4.76 20.97 29.22
N HIS A 92 -3.81 21.75 29.76
CA HIS A 92 -2.38 21.52 29.53
C HIS A 92 -1.69 20.31 30.24
N GLY A 93 -2.43 19.35 30.84
CA GLY A 93 -1.79 18.23 31.55
C GLY A 93 -2.57 16.91 31.71
N ALA A 94 -3.83 16.83 31.30
CA ALA A 94 -4.75 15.72 31.66
C ALA A 94 -5.30 14.89 30.50
N ALA A 95 -4.82 15.08 29.26
CA ALA A 95 -5.47 14.50 28.07
C ALA A 95 -5.72 12.99 28.07
N PRO A 96 -4.79 12.11 28.49
CA PRO A 96 -5.00 10.67 28.38
C PRO A 96 -6.24 10.19 29.15
N LEU A 97 -6.39 10.67 30.40
CA LEU A 97 -7.53 10.35 31.26
C LEU A 97 -8.84 10.92 30.69
N LEU A 98 -8.81 12.14 30.16
CA LEU A 98 -9.98 12.78 29.54
C LEU A 98 -10.45 12.02 28.29
N VAL A 99 -9.53 11.56 27.45
CA VAL A 99 -9.87 10.76 26.27
C VAL A 99 -10.46 9.41 26.67
N GLN A 100 -9.93 8.75 27.71
CA GLN A 100 -10.50 7.51 28.24
C GLN A 100 -11.92 7.71 28.79
N GLN A 101 -12.17 8.79 29.55
CA GLN A 101 -13.51 9.09 30.07
C GLN A 101 -14.49 9.42 28.95
N ALA A 102 -14.06 10.19 27.96
CA ALA A 102 -14.90 10.49 26.81
C ALA A 102 -15.22 9.25 25.98
N PHE A 103 -14.27 8.31 25.90
CA PHE A 103 -14.49 7.02 25.27
C PHE A 103 -15.55 6.19 26.01
N ALA A 104 -15.61 6.26 27.34
CA ALA A 104 -16.67 5.63 28.13
C ALA A 104 -18.05 6.26 27.85
N LEU A 105 -18.09 7.57 27.57
CA LEU A 105 -19.31 8.34 27.32
C LEU A 105 -19.79 8.35 25.86
N ARG A 106 -19.13 7.66 24.93
CA ARG A 106 -19.43 7.68 23.47
C ARG A 106 -20.86 7.25 23.06
N HIS A 107 -21.63 6.69 23.99
CA HIS A 107 -23.01 6.24 23.78
C HIS A 107 -24.04 7.11 24.53
N ALA A 108 -23.59 8.20 25.15
CA ALA A 108 -24.42 9.18 25.85
C ALA A 108 -25.23 10.08 24.89
N SER A 109 -26.04 10.97 25.47
CA SER A 109 -26.92 11.89 24.74
C SER A 109 -26.15 12.87 23.82
N LEU A 110 -26.81 13.33 22.76
CA LEU A 110 -26.21 14.11 21.67
C LEU A 110 -25.68 15.49 22.10
N SER A 111 -26.36 16.19 23.01
CA SER A 111 -25.96 17.53 23.51
C SER A 111 -24.65 17.48 24.28
N THR A 112 -24.47 16.45 25.09
CA THR A 112 -23.26 16.19 25.84
C THR A 112 -22.09 15.83 24.92
N THR A 113 -22.38 15.05 23.87
CA THR A 113 -21.36 14.58 22.92
C THR A 113 -20.71 15.73 22.12
N SER A 114 -21.44 16.79 21.74
CA SER A 114 -20.86 17.90 20.96
C SER A 114 -19.94 18.79 21.79
N LEU A 115 -20.25 19.02 23.06
CA LEU A 115 -19.43 19.81 23.97
C LEU A 115 -18.16 19.05 24.37
N VAL A 116 -18.31 17.78 24.77
CA VAL A 116 -17.19 16.86 25.06
C VAL A 116 -16.25 16.78 23.85
N SER A 117 -16.81 16.68 22.64
CA SER A 117 -16.06 16.72 21.38
C SER A 117 -15.24 17.99 21.18
N ALA A 118 -15.85 19.16 21.38
CA ALA A 118 -15.17 20.44 21.23
C ALA A 118 -14.04 20.59 22.26
N THR A 119 -14.32 20.21 23.51
CA THR A 119 -13.36 20.19 24.62
C THR A 119 -12.14 19.34 24.30
N LEU A 120 -12.34 18.09 23.90
CA LEU A 120 -11.25 17.16 23.63
C LEU A 120 -10.46 17.55 22.40
N THR A 121 -11.11 18.10 21.38
CA THR A 121 -10.39 18.56 20.19
C THR A 121 -9.45 19.71 20.52
N SER A 122 -9.91 20.70 21.30
CA SER A 122 -9.09 21.84 21.74
C SER A 122 -7.93 21.40 22.64
N LEU A 123 -8.21 20.50 23.59
CA LEU A 123 -7.24 19.89 24.49
C LEU A 123 -6.15 19.11 23.75
N VAL A 124 -6.56 18.29 22.79
CA VAL A 124 -5.59 17.47 22.07
C VAL A 124 -4.82 18.30 21.05
N ALA A 125 -5.43 19.32 20.45
CA ALA A 125 -4.72 20.29 19.64
C ALA A 125 -3.67 21.06 20.45
N SER A 126 -3.95 21.38 21.72
CA SER A 126 -3.00 22.08 22.60
C SER A 126 -1.85 21.17 23.08
N MET A 127 -2.13 19.89 23.35
CA MET A 127 -1.12 18.88 23.75
C MET A 127 -0.39 18.21 22.59
N ALA A 128 -0.76 18.54 21.35
CA ALA A 128 -0.22 17.91 20.16
C ALA A 128 1.32 18.01 20.07
N GLN A 129 1.94 18.98 20.73
CA GLN A 129 3.41 19.16 20.74
C GLN A 129 4.13 18.21 21.71
N ASP A 130 3.44 17.74 22.74
CA ASP A 130 4.04 16.97 23.85
C ASP A 130 3.79 15.46 23.75
N LEU A 131 2.87 15.04 22.88
CA LEU A 131 2.56 13.63 22.65
C LEU A 131 3.70 12.93 21.88
N GLN A 132 4.27 11.88 22.49
CA GLN A 132 5.33 11.05 21.91
C GLN A 132 4.84 9.62 21.65
N PRO A 133 5.24 8.99 20.53
CA PRO A 133 4.90 7.59 20.25
C PRO A 133 5.46 6.66 21.33
N ARG A 134 4.61 5.77 21.85
CA ARG A 134 5.00 4.70 22.79
C ARG A 134 4.70 3.35 22.15
N ALA A 135 5.66 2.42 22.23
CA ALA A 135 5.63 1.18 21.44
C ALA A 135 4.48 0.22 21.81
N ASP A 136 4.01 0.28 23.06
CA ASP A 136 3.03 -0.65 23.62
C ASP A 136 1.63 -0.02 23.78
N GLU A 137 1.46 1.24 23.39
CA GLU A 137 0.21 2.00 23.59
C GLU A 137 -0.37 2.45 22.24
N LEU A 138 -1.71 2.48 22.13
CA LEU A 138 -2.37 2.97 20.92
C LEU A 138 -2.47 4.48 20.94
N PHE A 139 -2.26 5.10 19.78
CA PHE A 139 -2.40 6.54 19.58
C PHE A 139 -1.61 7.37 20.60
N CYS A 140 -0.34 7.01 20.83
CA CYS A 140 0.55 7.66 21.81
C CYS A 140 0.05 7.61 23.27
N GLY A 141 -0.73 6.59 23.65
CA GLY A 141 -1.23 6.45 25.02
C GLY A 141 -2.59 7.08 25.26
N LEU A 142 -3.26 7.55 24.21
CA LEU A 142 -4.61 8.09 24.35
C LEU A 142 -5.67 6.99 24.61
N VAL A 143 -5.40 5.75 24.20
CA VAL A 143 -6.34 4.63 24.34
C VAL A 143 -5.61 3.32 24.63
N ASP A 144 -6.19 2.50 25.51
CA ASP A 144 -5.53 1.29 26.00
C ASP A 144 -5.72 0.07 25.09
N ALA A 145 -6.81 -0.04 24.31
CA ALA A 145 -7.08 -1.26 23.55
C ALA A 145 -7.90 -1.15 22.24
N ASP A 146 -8.85 -0.20 22.12
CA ASP A 146 -9.80 -0.20 20.99
C ASP A 146 -9.51 0.90 19.97
N ALA A 147 -8.64 0.58 18.99
CA ALA A 147 -8.31 1.51 17.92
C ALA A 147 -9.50 1.85 17.02
N ASN A 148 -10.45 0.93 16.81
CA ASN A 148 -11.61 1.18 15.95
C ASN A 148 -12.61 2.09 16.67
N GLY A 149 -12.92 1.77 17.93
CA GLY A 149 -13.79 2.61 18.75
C GLY A 149 -13.25 4.04 18.86
N PHE A 150 -11.94 4.21 19.01
CA PHE A 150 -11.33 5.54 19.02
C PHE A 150 -11.53 6.30 17.69
N CYS A 151 -11.36 5.62 16.55
CA CYS A 151 -11.63 6.25 15.26
C CYS A 151 -13.12 6.60 15.08
N ASP A 152 -14.04 5.78 15.59
CA ASP A 152 -15.47 6.08 15.59
C ASP A 152 -15.81 7.27 16.49
N LEU A 153 -15.13 7.41 17.63
CA LEU A 153 -15.23 8.56 18.50
C LEU A 153 -14.73 9.83 17.80
N LEU A 154 -13.56 9.80 17.19
CA LEU A 154 -13.03 10.91 16.39
C LEU A 154 -13.96 11.29 15.23
N LYS A 155 -14.64 10.31 14.65
CA LYS A 155 -15.65 10.53 13.61
C LYS A 155 -16.88 11.25 14.15
N GLN A 156 -17.40 10.84 15.29
CA GLN A 156 -18.47 11.57 15.97
C GLN A 156 -18.02 13.01 16.24
N TYR A 157 -16.80 13.19 16.73
CA TYR A 157 -16.28 14.51 17.06
C TYR A 157 -16.17 15.42 15.84
N TYR A 158 -15.71 14.87 14.73
CA TYR A 158 -15.64 15.59 13.48
C TYR A 158 -17.03 16.00 12.98
N VAL A 159 -17.99 15.07 12.97
CA VAL A 159 -19.34 15.30 12.45
C VAL A 159 -20.12 16.31 13.30
N PHE A 160 -19.94 16.30 14.62
CA PHE A 160 -20.67 17.20 15.53
C PHE A 160 -19.95 18.52 15.80
N GLY A 161 -18.61 18.51 15.82
CA GLY A 161 -17.79 19.67 16.17
C GLY A 161 -17.26 20.49 14.98
N GLY A 162 -17.21 19.92 13.77
CA GLY A 162 -16.71 20.60 12.56
C GLY A 162 -15.26 21.08 12.66
N ASN A 163 -14.48 20.56 13.62
CA ASN A 163 -13.17 21.11 13.94
C ASN A 163 -12.06 20.43 13.13
N THR A 164 -11.39 21.23 12.29
CA THR A 164 -10.29 20.80 11.42
C THR A 164 -9.03 20.37 12.19
N GLY A 165 -8.90 20.75 13.46
CA GLY A 165 -7.81 20.35 14.36
C GLY A 165 -7.71 18.83 14.57
N ILE A 166 -8.78 18.08 14.32
CA ILE A 166 -8.79 16.62 14.39
C ILE A 166 -7.80 16.00 13.39
N LEU A 167 -7.63 16.59 12.20
CA LEU A 167 -6.68 16.06 11.20
C LEU A 167 -5.24 16.13 11.71
N ASP A 168 -4.87 17.25 12.36
CA ASP A 168 -3.55 17.44 12.93
C ASP A 168 -3.31 16.59 14.16
N LEU A 169 -4.32 16.43 15.03
CA LEU A 169 -4.30 15.45 16.10
C LEU A 169 -3.97 14.07 15.53
N VAL A 170 -4.81 13.55 14.63
CA VAL A 170 -4.66 12.20 14.08
C VAL A 170 -3.29 12.02 13.45
N ARG A 171 -2.81 13.00 12.69
CA ARG A 171 -1.48 12.96 12.09
C ARG A 171 -0.37 12.77 13.14
N ARG A 172 -0.47 13.33 14.33
CA ARG A 172 0.57 13.23 15.37
C ARG A 172 0.49 11.96 16.20
N VAL A 173 -0.73 11.49 16.48
CA VAL A 173 -0.93 10.31 17.32
C VAL A 173 -0.84 9.00 16.54
N LEU A 174 -1.07 9.05 15.22
CA LEU A 174 -0.98 7.90 14.34
C LEU A 174 0.48 7.45 14.22
N SER A 175 0.82 6.30 14.81
CA SER A 175 2.19 5.79 14.87
C SER A 175 2.32 4.38 14.27
N THR A 176 1.25 3.59 14.31
CA THR A 176 1.31 2.17 13.90
C THR A 176 0.45 1.86 12.67
N LYS A 177 0.83 0.78 11.98
CA LYS A 177 0.06 0.25 10.85
C LYS A 177 -1.32 -0.27 11.26
N ALA A 178 -1.52 -0.65 12.53
CA ALA A 178 -2.80 -1.11 13.03
C ALA A 178 -3.78 0.07 13.16
N GLU A 179 -3.34 1.16 13.77
CA GLU A 179 -4.09 2.42 13.89
C GLU A 179 -4.46 2.97 12.51
N ALA A 180 -3.51 2.98 11.56
CA ALA A 180 -3.76 3.46 10.20
C ALA A 180 -4.84 2.65 9.48
N LYS A 181 -4.92 1.34 9.74
CA LYS A 181 -5.99 0.49 9.20
C LYS A 181 -7.34 0.76 9.88
N ALA A 182 -7.34 1.00 11.18
CA ALA A 182 -8.54 1.38 11.92
C ALA A 182 -9.10 2.72 11.41
N LEU A 183 -8.24 3.71 11.23
CA LEU A 183 -8.59 5.02 10.65
C LEU A 183 -9.25 4.87 9.27
N CYS A 184 -8.65 4.07 8.37
CA CYS A 184 -9.26 3.80 7.07
C CYS A 184 -10.64 3.13 7.25
N SER A 185 -10.75 2.14 8.14
CA SER A 185 -12.00 1.37 8.30
C SER A 185 -13.15 2.19 8.91
N SER A 186 -12.86 3.31 9.58
CA SER A 186 -13.88 4.20 10.18
C SER A 186 -14.69 5.01 9.15
N GLY A 187 -14.16 5.20 7.93
CA GLY A 187 -14.74 6.08 6.92
C GLY A 187 -14.43 7.58 7.11
N LEU A 188 -13.60 7.95 8.10
CA LEU A 188 -13.14 9.33 8.31
C LEU A 188 -12.48 9.95 7.07
N LEU A 189 -11.62 9.18 6.39
CA LEU A 189 -10.95 9.64 5.16
C LEU A 189 -11.94 10.06 4.07
N ARG A 190 -13.10 9.39 3.97
CA ARG A 190 -14.14 9.76 3.01
C ARG A 190 -14.84 11.07 3.36
N LEU A 191 -15.06 11.31 4.64
CA LEU A 191 -15.64 12.58 5.12
C LEU A 191 -14.69 13.74 4.80
N TRP A 192 -13.43 13.62 5.21
CA TRP A 192 -12.41 14.64 4.96
C TRP A 192 -12.13 14.87 3.47
N GLY A 193 -12.09 13.80 2.67
CA GLY A 193 -11.90 13.92 1.23
C GLY A 193 -13.04 14.68 0.52
N ARG A 194 -14.29 14.53 0.98
CA ARG A 194 -15.44 15.28 0.44
C ARG A 194 -15.40 16.75 0.82
N GLU A 195 -15.02 17.06 2.05
CA GLU A 195 -14.91 18.44 2.53
C GLU A 195 -13.77 19.18 1.85
N TRP A 196 -12.67 18.48 1.55
CA TRP A 196 -11.57 19.04 0.77
C TRP A 196 -12.01 19.51 -0.63
N HIS A 197 -12.97 18.82 -1.26
CA HIS A 197 -13.52 19.27 -2.54
C HIS A 197 -14.32 20.58 -2.42
N GLN A 198 -14.82 20.90 -1.23
CA GLN A 198 -15.57 22.13 -0.94
C GLN A 198 -14.63 23.26 -0.47
N GLU A 199 -13.57 22.94 0.28
CA GLU A 199 -12.67 23.91 0.95
C GLU A 199 -11.19 23.81 0.49
N HIS A 200 -10.96 23.57 -0.79
CA HIS A 200 -9.64 23.26 -1.36
C HIS A 200 -8.53 24.29 -1.00
N ASP A 201 -8.84 25.59 -1.05
CA ASP A 201 -7.89 26.69 -0.84
C ASP A 201 -7.68 27.09 0.64
N ALA A 202 -8.35 26.41 1.57
CA ALA A 202 -8.30 26.75 2.99
C ALA A 202 -7.11 26.11 3.73
N ALA A 203 -6.93 26.48 5.00
CA ALA A 203 -5.99 25.82 5.92
C ALA A 203 -6.21 24.29 6.00
N PHE A 204 -7.46 23.85 5.77
CA PHE A 204 -7.84 22.44 5.68
C PHE A 204 -7.05 21.65 4.64
N GLY A 205 -6.83 22.20 3.43
CA GLY A 205 -6.11 21.52 2.35
C GLY A 205 -4.65 21.18 2.69
N ALA A 206 -3.99 22.05 3.45
CA ALA A 206 -2.63 21.80 3.92
C ALA A 206 -2.60 20.69 4.99
N ALA A 207 -3.50 20.73 5.96
CA ALA A 207 -3.61 19.71 7.00
C ALA A 207 -3.96 18.33 6.40
N TRP A 208 -4.86 18.30 5.42
CA TRP A 208 -5.24 17.09 4.69
C TRP A 208 -4.06 16.47 3.94
N THR A 209 -3.30 17.27 3.20
CA THR A 209 -2.12 16.80 2.46
C THR A 209 -1.04 16.25 3.40
N ALA A 210 -0.82 16.92 4.54
CA ALA A 210 0.12 16.46 5.56
C ALA A 210 -0.33 15.13 6.19
N LEU A 211 -1.62 14.97 6.48
CA LEU A 211 -2.19 13.73 7.00
C LEU A 211 -2.04 12.57 6.00
N LEU A 212 -2.36 12.77 4.73
CA LEU A 212 -2.20 11.74 3.69
C LEU A 212 -0.73 11.31 3.55
N SER A 213 0.19 12.27 3.58
CA SER A 213 1.63 12.00 3.48
C SER A 213 2.13 11.18 4.68
N HIS A 214 1.68 11.53 5.89
CA HIS A 214 1.99 10.78 7.11
C HIS A 214 1.40 9.36 7.08
N LEU A 215 0.14 9.24 6.68
CA LEU A 215 -0.54 7.96 6.54
C LEU A 215 0.18 7.04 5.55
N LEU A 216 0.67 7.58 4.43
CA LEU A 216 1.49 6.85 3.47
C LEU A 216 2.79 6.34 4.12
N HIS A 217 3.46 7.17 4.91
CA HIS A 217 4.70 6.81 5.62
C HIS A 217 4.46 5.68 6.63
N VAL A 218 3.40 5.77 7.44
CA VAL A 218 3.05 4.75 8.44
C VAL A 218 2.66 3.41 7.78
N LEU A 219 1.86 3.46 6.71
CA LEU A 219 1.40 2.24 6.03
C LEU A 219 2.49 1.55 5.20
N HIS A 220 3.35 2.36 4.57
CA HIS A 220 4.33 1.95 3.57
C HIS A 220 5.69 2.69 3.74
N PRO A 221 6.44 2.47 4.83
CA PRO A 221 7.64 3.26 5.16
C PRO A 221 8.77 3.14 4.13
N ALA A 222 8.83 2.02 3.40
CA ALA A 222 9.82 1.78 2.36
C ALA A 222 9.41 2.31 0.97
N ARG A 223 8.22 2.91 0.85
CA ARG A 223 7.69 3.37 -0.44
C ARG A 223 8.14 4.81 -0.71
N PRO A 224 8.91 5.04 -1.78
CA PRO A 224 9.33 6.39 -2.12
C PRO A 224 8.14 7.20 -2.64
N VAL A 225 8.09 8.48 -2.27
CA VAL A 225 7.13 9.46 -2.80
C VAL A 225 7.64 9.96 -4.15
N LEU A 226 6.74 10.11 -5.13
CA LEU A 226 7.11 10.50 -6.49
C LEU A 226 7.45 12.00 -6.58
N TYR A 227 6.65 12.84 -5.95
CA TYR A 227 6.84 14.30 -5.91
C TYR A 227 7.03 14.79 -4.47
N ALA A 228 8.09 15.57 -4.25
CA ALA A 228 8.40 16.21 -2.96
C ALA A 228 8.71 17.72 -3.11
N GLY A 229 8.35 18.33 -4.26
CA GLY A 229 8.49 19.77 -4.46
C GLY A 229 7.47 20.58 -3.66
N SER A 230 7.52 21.91 -3.70
CA SER A 230 6.69 22.80 -2.87
C SER A 230 5.26 22.99 -3.36
N ASP A 231 4.91 22.48 -4.55
CA ASP A 231 3.56 22.60 -5.09
C ASP A 231 2.56 21.73 -4.30
N ARG A 232 1.56 22.37 -3.71
CA ARG A 232 0.59 21.72 -2.82
C ARG A 232 -0.24 20.67 -3.57
N ASP A 233 -0.69 20.99 -4.78
CA ASP A 233 -1.53 20.09 -5.58
C ASP A 233 -0.76 18.85 -6.02
N SER A 234 0.49 19.02 -6.44
CA SER A 234 1.36 17.90 -6.78
C SER A 234 1.72 17.03 -5.57
N GLN A 235 1.96 17.63 -4.39
CA GLN A 235 2.16 16.87 -3.15
C GLN A 235 0.93 16.05 -2.77
N TRP A 236 -0.24 16.69 -2.79
CA TRP A 236 -1.52 16.04 -2.55
C TRP A 236 -1.75 14.90 -3.54
N ALA A 237 -1.67 15.16 -4.85
CA ALA A 237 -1.89 14.15 -5.89
C ALA A 237 -0.94 12.96 -5.74
N SER A 238 0.33 13.22 -5.41
CA SER A 238 1.34 12.18 -5.16
C SER A 238 0.97 11.30 -3.96
N ALA A 239 0.67 11.88 -2.80
CA ALA A 239 0.29 11.13 -1.60
C ALA A 239 -1.04 10.38 -1.78
N PHE A 240 -2.04 11.07 -2.35
CA PHE A 240 -3.38 10.57 -2.61
C PHE A 240 -3.37 9.35 -3.55
N LEU A 241 -2.71 9.47 -4.70
CA LEU A 241 -2.62 8.37 -5.67
C LEU A 241 -1.72 7.23 -5.18
N ALA A 242 -0.67 7.52 -4.40
CA ALA A 242 0.14 6.48 -3.79
C ALA A 242 -0.68 5.65 -2.78
N LEU A 243 -1.51 6.29 -1.95
CA LEU A 243 -2.43 5.60 -1.04
C LEU A 243 -3.46 4.76 -1.80
N ALA A 244 -4.02 5.27 -2.90
CA ALA A 244 -4.96 4.52 -3.73
C ALA A 244 -4.35 3.22 -4.34
N LEU A 245 -3.05 3.23 -4.60
CA LEU A 245 -2.27 2.07 -5.04
C LEU A 245 -1.86 1.12 -3.90
N SER A 246 -2.35 1.33 -2.67
CA SER A 246 -2.05 0.46 -1.53
C SER A 246 -2.54 -0.98 -1.78
N PRO A 247 -1.76 -2.03 -1.42
CA PRO A 247 -2.21 -3.41 -1.48
C PRO A 247 -3.22 -3.78 -0.37
N LEU A 248 -3.40 -2.91 0.64
CA LEU A 248 -4.27 -3.18 1.80
C LEU A 248 -5.73 -2.91 1.45
N LYS A 249 -6.60 -3.92 1.60
CA LYS A 249 -8.04 -3.83 1.27
C LYS A 249 -8.76 -2.65 1.91
N CYS A 250 -8.58 -2.45 3.21
CA CYS A 250 -9.20 -1.32 3.91
C CYS A 250 -8.78 0.03 3.33
N VAL A 251 -7.54 0.18 2.84
CA VAL A 251 -7.07 1.46 2.31
C VAL A 251 -7.64 1.73 0.93
N TRP A 252 -7.49 0.81 -0.03
CA TRP A 252 -7.96 1.08 -1.39
C TRP A 252 -9.49 1.09 -1.51
N MET A 253 -10.22 0.40 -0.63
CA MET A 253 -11.69 0.50 -0.56
C MET A 253 -12.16 1.91 -0.15
N GLU A 254 -11.43 2.57 0.76
CA GLU A 254 -11.72 3.96 1.15
C GLU A 254 -11.33 4.95 0.07
N MET A 255 -10.18 4.72 -0.58
CA MET A 255 -9.65 5.63 -1.60
C MET A 255 -10.40 5.54 -2.93
N ALA A 256 -10.95 4.37 -3.29
CA ALA A 256 -11.63 4.17 -4.58
C ALA A 256 -12.74 5.18 -4.89
N PRO A 257 -13.73 5.42 -4.01
CA PRO A 257 -14.77 6.43 -4.26
C PRO A 257 -14.18 7.84 -4.31
N LEU A 258 -13.22 8.17 -3.44
CA LEU A 258 -12.56 9.48 -3.43
C LEU A 258 -11.81 9.76 -4.74
N VAL A 259 -11.14 8.75 -5.29
CA VAL A 259 -10.43 8.89 -6.58
C VAL A 259 -11.43 9.16 -7.70
N LEU A 260 -12.56 8.46 -7.72
CA LEU A 260 -13.59 8.67 -8.74
C LEU A 260 -14.17 10.09 -8.67
N ASP A 261 -14.54 10.54 -7.47
CA ASP A 261 -15.03 11.90 -7.22
C ASP A 261 -13.98 12.93 -7.67
N ALA A 262 -12.72 12.75 -7.25
CA ALA A 262 -11.64 13.68 -7.58
C ALA A 262 -11.33 13.76 -9.07
N LEU A 263 -11.43 12.65 -9.82
CA LEU A 263 -11.19 12.60 -11.27
C LEU A 263 -12.26 13.30 -12.11
N THR A 264 -13.40 13.66 -11.52
CA THR A 264 -14.49 14.40 -12.16
C THR A 264 -14.65 15.83 -11.63
N SER A 265 -13.87 16.19 -10.58
CA SER A 265 -13.92 17.49 -9.92
C SER A 265 -12.95 18.52 -10.50
N ILE A 266 -12.88 19.70 -9.88
CA ILE A 266 -11.98 20.81 -10.30
C ILE A 266 -10.49 20.44 -10.25
N VAL A 267 -10.10 19.49 -9.40
CA VAL A 267 -8.70 19.03 -9.25
C VAL A 267 -8.33 17.90 -10.23
N ALA A 268 -9.28 17.47 -11.07
CA ALA A 268 -9.05 16.43 -12.06
C ALA A 268 -7.85 16.69 -12.98
N PRO A 269 -7.54 17.92 -13.44
CA PRO A 269 -6.37 18.17 -14.27
C PRO A 269 -5.05 17.80 -13.58
N ALA A 270 -4.87 18.17 -12.31
CA ALA A 270 -3.68 17.84 -11.53
C ALA A 270 -3.54 16.32 -11.34
N LEU A 271 -4.64 15.62 -11.05
CA LEU A 271 -4.63 14.16 -10.96
C LEU A 271 -4.32 13.50 -12.30
N ARG A 272 -4.99 13.89 -13.39
CA ARG A 272 -4.84 13.28 -14.72
C ARG A 272 -3.44 13.48 -15.29
N ALA A 273 -2.79 14.61 -14.98
CA ALA A 273 -1.40 14.87 -15.34
C ALA A 273 -0.39 14.07 -14.50
N HIS A 274 -0.81 13.53 -13.35
CA HIS A 274 0.10 12.85 -12.45
C HIS A 274 0.48 11.44 -12.97
N PRO A 275 1.77 11.05 -12.96
CA PRO A 275 2.22 9.75 -13.50
C PRO A 275 1.62 8.50 -12.85
N HIS A 276 1.09 8.61 -11.62
CA HIS A 276 0.40 7.51 -10.95
C HIS A 276 -1.04 7.29 -11.44
N CYS A 277 -1.66 8.28 -12.08
CA CYS A 277 -3.09 8.26 -12.37
C CYS A 277 -3.53 7.07 -13.24
N HIS A 278 -2.85 6.85 -14.38
CA HIS A 278 -3.09 5.67 -15.22
C HIS A 278 -2.97 4.37 -14.42
N GLY A 279 -1.95 4.29 -13.55
CA GLY A 279 -1.71 3.12 -12.70
C GLY A 279 -2.84 2.87 -11.70
N VAL A 280 -3.32 3.92 -11.06
CA VAL A 280 -4.44 3.87 -10.11
C VAL A 280 -5.73 3.43 -10.81
N ALA A 281 -6.04 4.02 -11.97
CA ALA A 281 -7.24 3.69 -12.73
C ALA A 281 -7.27 2.19 -13.10
N ARG A 282 -6.20 1.69 -13.71
CA ARG A 282 -6.05 0.26 -14.05
C ARG A 282 -6.03 -0.64 -12.81
N TRP A 283 -5.42 -0.20 -11.71
CA TRP A 283 -5.42 -0.93 -10.43
C TRP A 283 -6.84 -1.11 -9.89
N LEU A 284 -7.62 -0.03 -9.81
CA LEU A 284 -9.01 -0.08 -9.34
C LEU A 284 -9.91 -0.91 -10.26
N LEU A 285 -9.73 -0.79 -11.58
CA LEU A 285 -10.46 -1.63 -12.56
C LEU A 285 -10.18 -3.13 -12.40
N SER A 286 -9.01 -3.51 -11.87
CA SER A 286 -8.68 -4.91 -11.53
C SER A 286 -9.41 -5.43 -10.28
N LYS A 287 -10.09 -4.57 -9.53
CA LYS A 287 -10.83 -4.89 -8.31
C LYS A 287 -12.32 -4.73 -8.56
N HIS A 288 -13.02 -5.82 -8.90
CA HIS A 288 -14.47 -5.78 -9.12
C HIS A 288 -15.26 -5.20 -7.95
N GLU A 289 -14.77 -5.36 -6.72
CA GLU A 289 -15.40 -4.83 -5.50
C GLU A 289 -15.20 -3.32 -5.31
N ALA A 290 -14.20 -2.71 -5.97
CA ALA A 290 -13.87 -1.29 -5.76
C ALA A 290 -14.88 -0.34 -6.42
N ILE A 291 -15.46 -0.76 -7.56
CA ILE A 291 -16.34 0.07 -8.39
C ILE A 291 -17.54 -0.78 -8.82
N PRO A 292 -18.61 -0.82 -8.01
CA PRO A 292 -19.77 -1.67 -8.28
C PRO A 292 -20.67 -1.12 -9.40
N LEU A 293 -20.67 0.20 -9.62
CA LEU A 293 -21.52 0.85 -10.61
C LEU A 293 -20.90 0.75 -12.02
N ALA A 294 -21.66 0.22 -12.98
CA ALA A 294 -21.20 0.04 -14.36
C ALA A 294 -20.83 1.36 -15.05
N MET A 295 -21.55 2.46 -14.77
CA MET A 295 -21.27 3.78 -15.33
C MET A 295 -19.94 4.34 -14.83
N ALA A 296 -19.71 4.34 -13.52
CA ALA A 296 -18.44 4.74 -12.92
C ALA A 296 -17.24 3.93 -13.46
N ARG A 297 -17.46 2.64 -13.74
CA ARG A 297 -16.45 1.78 -14.35
C ARG A 297 -16.12 2.21 -15.77
N ALA A 298 -17.12 2.49 -16.60
CA ALA A 298 -16.94 2.96 -17.98
C ALA A 298 -16.22 4.32 -18.04
N GLU A 299 -16.55 5.23 -17.13
CA GLU A 299 -15.87 6.52 -17.00
C GLU A 299 -14.40 6.34 -16.61
N LEU A 300 -14.10 5.48 -15.64
CA LEU A 300 -12.72 5.21 -15.26
C LEU A 300 -11.93 4.51 -16.37
N GLU A 301 -12.57 3.65 -17.16
CA GLU A 301 -11.97 3.05 -18.36
C GLU A 301 -11.60 4.10 -19.41
N ALA A 302 -12.48 5.08 -19.67
CA ALA A 302 -12.20 6.18 -20.57
C ALA A 302 -11.01 7.03 -20.08
N ILE A 303 -10.99 7.39 -18.79
CA ILE A 303 -9.88 8.14 -18.18
C ILE A 303 -8.57 7.34 -18.26
N ALA A 304 -8.61 6.03 -18.03
CA ALA A 304 -7.43 5.18 -18.15
C ALA A 304 -6.84 5.20 -19.56
N VAL A 305 -7.69 5.19 -20.59
CA VAL A 305 -7.26 5.28 -22.00
C VAL A 305 -6.62 6.63 -22.30
N ASP A 306 -7.21 7.72 -21.82
CA ASP A 306 -6.67 9.07 -22.04
C ASP A 306 -5.33 9.28 -21.34
N CYS A 307 -5.20 8.84 -20.07
CA CYS A 307 -3.93 8.88 -19.35
C CYS A 307 -2.86 7.98 -19.99
N GLU A 308 -3.26 6.83 -20.57
CA GLU A 308 -2.33 5.96 -21.32
C GLU A 308 -1.80 6.66 -22.57
N ARG A 309 -2.67 7.35 -23.33
CA ARG A 309 -2.28 8.14 -24.51
C ARG A 309 -1.34 9.30 -24.14
N ALA A 310 -1.56 9.95 -23.00
CA ALA A 310 -0.73 11.06 -22.54
C ALA A 310 0.68 10.64 -22.09
N ASN A 311 0.89 9.36 -21.76
CA ASN A 311 2.20 8.78 -21.40
C ASN A 311 2.97 9.58 -20.33
N HIS A 312 2.30 10.04 -19.27
CA HIS A 312 2.94 10.79 -18.16
C HIS A 312 4.01 9.99 -17.39
N VAL A 313 4.04 8.66 -17.55
CA VAL A 313 5.11 7.80 -17.01
C VAL A 313 6.41 7.86 -17.83
N ALA A 314 6.40 8.62 -18.94
CA ALA A 314 7.53 8.86 -19.84
C ALA A 314 8.17 7.56 -20.36
N LEU A 315 7.36 6.65 -20.92
CA LEU A 315 7.90 5.50 -21.63
C LEU A 315 8.70 5.98 -22.85
N PRO A 316 9.95 5.52 -23.04
CA PRO A 316 10.74 5.91 -24.19
C PRO A 316 10.22 5.24 -25.46
N THR A 317 10.45 5.89 -26.60
CA THR A 317 10.21 5.29 -27.92
C THR A 317 11.16 4.12 -28.14
N LEU A 318 10.66 3.04 -28.74
CA LEU A 318 11.51 1.92 -29.15
C LEU A 318 12.41 2.37 -30.30
N GLU A 319 13.70 2.49 -30.01
CA GLU A 319 14.72 2.69 -31.04
C GLU A 319 14.88 1.39 -31.86
N ILE A 320 14.79 1.54 -33.18
CA ILE A 320 14.95 0.44 -34.14
C ILE A 320 16.42 0.40 -34.57
N GLY A 321 16.97 -0.81 -34.70
CA GLY A 321 18.34 -1.01 -35.23
C GLY A 321 19.45 -0.95 -34.18
N LEU A 322 19.11 -1.00 -32.89
CA LEU A 322 20.11 -1.12 -31.82
C LEU A 322 20.99 -2.36 -32.00
N THR A 323 22.29 -2.19 -31.79
CA THR A 323 23.20 -3.31 -31.62
C THR A 323 22.82 -4.11 -30.37
N LEU A 324 23.28 -5.36 -30.27
CA LEU A 324 22.97 -6.20 -29.12
C LEU A 324 23.48 -5.59 -27.80
N THR A 325 24.67 -4.98 -27.84
CA THR A 325 25.29 -4.32 -26.68
C THR A 325 24.47 -3.10 -26.22
N GLU A 326 24.04 -2.26 -27.14
CA GLU A 326 23.17 -1.11 -26.83
C GLU A 326 21.81 -1.58 -26.29
N ALA A 327 21.22 -2.61 -26.90
CA ALA A 327 19.98 -3.20 -26.45
C ALA A 327 20.05 -3.76 -25.02
N LEU A 328 21.17 -4.41 -24.65
CA LEU A 328 21.43 -4.88 -23.29
C LEU A 328 21.54 -3.71 -22.28
N ALA A 329 22.22 -2.63 -22.66
CA ALA A 329 22.33 -1.42 -21.84
C ALA A 329 20.97 -0.74 -21.64
N THR A 330 20.22 -0.54 -22.73
CA THR A 330 18.87 0.05 -22.72
C THR A 330 17.92 -0.80 -21.90
N ALA A 331 17.88 -2.12 -22.10
CA ALA A 331 17.04 -3.02 -21.32
C ALA A 331 17.40 -3.05 -19.82
N THR A 332 18.67 -2.86 -19.48
CA THR A 332 19.12 -2.73 -18.08
C THR A 332 18.62 -1.44 -17.44
N SER A 333 18.69 -0.32 -18.16
CA SER A 333 18.12 0.97 -17.72
C SER A 333 16.59 0.90 -17.56
N LEU A 334 15.90 0.28 -18.52
CA LEU A 334 14.45 0.03 -18.45
C LEU A 334 14.08 -0.84 -17.24
N LYS A 335 14.87 -1.89 -16.95
CA LYS A 335 14.69 -2.71 -15.73
C LYS A 335 14.81 -1.87 -14.46
N ALA A 336 15.83 -1.00 -14.37
CA ALA A 336 16.04 -0.15 -13.20
C ALA A 336 14.87 0.84 -13.00
N THR A 337 14.39 1.45 -14.09
CA THR A 337 13.23 2.35 -14.07
C THR A 337 11.95 1.62 -13.68
N GLY A 338 11.70 0.43 -14.25
CA GLY A 338 10.59 -0.43 -13.85
C GLY A 338 10.65 -0.80 -12.37
N ASN A 339 11.83 -1.09 -11.83
CA ASN A 339 12.02 -1.38 -10.40
C ASN A 339 11.71 -0.17 -9.50
N ARG A 340 11.97 1.06 -9.97
CA ARG A 340 11.57 2.28 -9.25
C ARG A 340 10.05 2.38 -9.17
N TRP A 341 9.35 2.22 -10.29
CA TRP A 341 7.88 2.20 -10.32
C TRP A 341 7.27 1.08 -9.49
N PHE A 342 7.89 -0.11 -9.50
CA PHE A 342 7.47 -1.24 -8.69
C PHE A 342 7.55 -0.92 -7.19
N ARG A 343 8.66 -0.31 -6.73
CA ARG A 343 8.81 0.15 -5.34
C ARG A 343 7.80 1.22 -4.97
N MET A 344 7.41 2.07 -5.92
CA MET A 344 6.33 3.04 -5.78
C MET A 344 4.94 2.41 -5.86
N GLY A 345 4.78 1.08 -5.96
CA GLY A 345 3.49 0.39 -6.05
C GLY A 345 2.73 0.59 -7.36
N ASN A 346 3.29 1.31 -8.33
CA ASN A 346 2.68 1.48 -9.66
C ASN A 346 3.07 0.30 -10.56
N HIS A 347 2.42 -0.84 -10.33
CA HIS A 347 2.70 -2.08 -11.04
C HIS A 347 2.36 -2.00 -12.54
N VAL A 348 1.46 -1.10 -12.94
CA VAL A 348 1.06 -0.85 -14.33
C VAL A 348 2.22 -0.20 -15.10
N ALA A 349 2.77 0.89 -14.56
CA ALA A 349 3.95 1.52 -15.13
C ALA A 349 5.15 0.56 -15.14
N ALA A 350 5.43 -0.12 -14.02
CA ALA A 350 6.51 -1.09 -13.93
C ALA A 350 6.41 -2.18 -15.01
N ARG A 351 5.20 -2.74 -15.22
CA ARG A 351 4.91 -3.72 -16.27
C ARG A 351 5.28 -3.18 -17.66
N GLN A 352 4.92 -1.94 -17.99
CA GLN A 352 5.22 -1.36 -19.30
C GLN A 352 6.73 -1.27 -19.55
N PHE A 353 7.52 -0.81 -18.58
CA PHE A 353 8.98 -0.76 -18.68
C PHE A 353 9.61 -2.16 -18.85
N TYR A 354 9.13 -3.18 -18.13
CA TYR A 354 9.63 -4.54 -18.28
C TYR A 354 9.29 -5.15 -19.64
N ARG A 355 8.07 -4.91 -20.15
CA ARG A 355 7.67 -5.35 -21.49
C ARG A 355 8.52 -4.68 -22.56
N LEU A 356 8.78 -3.38 -22.41
CA LEU A 356 9.62 -2.61 -23.33
C LEU A 356 11.04 -3.19 -23.39
N GLY A 357 11.65 -3.44 -22.23
CA GLY A 357 12.98 -4.07 -22.17
C GLY A 357 13.01 -5.45 -22.83
N LEU A 358 11.97 -6.27 -22.63
CA LEU A 358 11.86 -7.58 -23.30
C LEU A 358 11.71 -7.44 -24.81
N SER A 359 10.90 -6.50 -25.30
CA SER A 359 10.78 -6.26 -26.74
C SER A 359 12.08 -5.77 -27.36
N THR A 360 12.80 -4.85 -26.70
CA THR A 360 14.11 -4.35 -27.14
C THR A 360 15.11 -5.50 -27.30
N LEU A 361 15.20 -6.38 -26.30
CA LEU A 361 16.09 -7.55 -26.36
C LEU A 361 15.68 -8.56 -27.44
N LYS A 362 14.38 -8.81 -27.61
CA LYS A 362 13.88 -9.74 -28.64
C LYS A 362 14.18 -9.24 -30.05
N VAL A 363 13.92 -7.97 -30.32
CA VAL A 363 14.20 -7.36 -31.62
C VAL A 363 15.70 -7.35 -31.89
N ALA A 364 16.52 -6.85 -30.96
CA ALA A 364 17.97 -6.80 -31.15
C ALA A 364 18.60 -8.20 -31.32
N ALA A 365 18.15 -9.19 -30.56
CA ALA A 365 18.63 -10.57 -30.73
C ALA A 365 18.21 -11.17 -32.08
N ALA A 366 17.00 -10.88 -32.56
CA ALA A 366 16.56 -11.33 -33.89
C ALA A 366 17.37 -10.66 -34.99
N THR A 367 17.58 -9.34 -34.92
CA THR A 367 18.40 -8.60 -35.88
C THR A 367 19.85 -9.09 -35.89
N ALA A 368 20.46 -9.31 -34.71
CA ALA A 368 21.81 -9.82 -34.61
C ALA A 368 21.95 -11.23 -35.21
N ARG A 369 20.98 -12.12 -34.93
CA ARG A 369 20.95 -13.46 -35.56
C ARG A 369 20.75 -13.37 -37.07
N GLN A 370 19.88 -12.49 -37.54
CA GLN A 370 19.65 -12.30 -38.98
C GLN A 370 20.93 -11.84 -39.68
N ALA A 371 21.65 -10.87 -39.09
CA ALA A 371 22.94 -10.39 -39.61
C ALA A 371 24.00 -11.50 -39.69
N LEU A 372 24.00 -12.44 -38.74
CA LEU A 372 24.89 -13.61 -38.75
C LEU A 372 24.48 -14.67 -39.79
N THR A 373 23.20 -14.72 -40.17
CA THR A 373 22.69 -15.65 -41.19
C THR A 373 22.71 -15.10 -42.62
N THR A 374 22.90 -13.79 -42.80
CA THR A 374 23.00 -13.19 -44.13
C THR A 374 24.24 -13.73 -44.87
N PRO A 375 24.10 -14.25 -46.10
CA PRO A 375 25.19 -14.82 -46.86
C PRO A 375 26.08 -13.72 -47.44
N THR A 376 26.83 -13.02 -46.60
CA THR A 376 28.03 -12.30 -47.05
C THR A 376 29.15 -13.32 -47.20
N THR A 377 29.21 -13.94 -48.39
CA THR A 377 30.42 -14.45 -49.04
C THR A 377 31.38 -15.29 -48.19
N THR A 378 31.06 -16.58 -48.06
CA THR A 378 31.90 -17.74 -48.46
C THR A 378 33.44 -17.64 -48.48
N ALA A 379 34.12 -17.07 -47.47
CA ALA A 379 35.60 -17.15 -47.46
C ALA A 379 36.25 -17.60 -46.15
N ALA A 380 35.70 -17.33 -44.97
CA ALA A 380 36.27 -17.86 -43.72
C ALA A 380 35.27 -17.72 -42.57
N LEU A 381 35.03 -18.81 -41.83
CA LEU A 381 34.51 -18.69 -40.47
C LEU A 381 35.67 -18.20 -39.59
N PRO A 382 35.51 -17.10 -38.83
CA PRO A 382 36.58 -16.63 -37.97
C PRO A 382 36.90 -17.68 -36.90
N ILE A 383 38.18 -18.03 -36.76
CA ILE A 383 38.68 -18.95 -35.73
C ILE A 383 38.21 -18.46 -34.35
N GLY A 384 37.64 -19.36 -33.54
CA GLY A 384 37.08 -19.05 -32.23
C GLY A 384 35.68 -18.43 -32.22
N ALA A 385 35.03 -18.22 -33.38
CA ALA A 385 33.63 -17.83 -33.43
C ALA A 385 32.70 -18.92 -32.85
N CYS A 386 31.50 -18.55 -32.37
CA CYS A 386 30.53 -19.55 -31.97
C CYS A 386 29.70 -19.97 -33.19
N ILE A 387 29.66 -21.26 -33.51
CA ILE A 387 28.92 -21.77 -34.65
C ILE A 387 27.95 -22.87 -34.22
N GLU A 388 26.79 -22.92 -34.87
CA GLU A 388 25.87 -24.04 -34.76
C GLU A 388 26.09 -24.97 -35.95
N VAL A 389 26.35 -26.24 -35.65
CA VAL A 389 26.50 -27.30 -36.65
C VAL A 389 25.24 -28.15 -36.69
N ALA A 390 24.57 -28.18 -37.84
CA ALA A 390 23.39 -29.01 -38.05
C ALA A 390 23.79 -30.47 -38.34
N TRP A 391 23.35 -31.41 -37.52
CA TRP A 391 23.32 -32.87 -37.78
C TRP A 391 21.87 -33.31 -38.01
N MET A 392 21.67 -34.43 -38.73
CA MET A 392 20.37 -34.83 -39.29
C MET A 392 19.16 -34.65 -38.34
N ASP A 393 19.33 -34.87 -37.03
CA ASP A 393 18.30 -34.65 -36.00
C ASP A 393 18.75 -33.84 -34.77
N GLN A 394 19.99 -33.31 -34.74
CA GLN A 394 20.57 -32.62 -33.57
C GLN A 394 21.46 -31.45 -34.01
N SER A 395 21.54 -30.39 -33.21
CA SER A 395 22.52 -29.32 -33.41
C SER A 395 23.49 -29.24 -32.23
N ALA A 396 24.74 -28.93 -32.54
CA ALA A 396 25.81 -28.73 -31.57
C ALA A 396 26.41 -27.32 -31.73
N LEU A 397 26.98 -26.78 -30.66
CA LEU A 397 27.59 -25.44 -30.61
C LEU A 397 29.13 -25.49 -30.49
N PRO A 398 29.86 -26.01 -31.49
CA PRO A 398 31.33 -26.03 -31.45
C PRO A 398 31.97 -24.69 -31.81
N HIS A 399 33.29 -24.61 -31.66
CA HIS A 399 34.13 -23.49 -32.08
C HIS A 399 35.05 -23.91 -33.24
N PRO A 400 35.18 -23.13 -34.33
CA PRO A 400 36.07 -23.47 -35.42
C PRO A 400 37.53 -23.30 -34.98
N SER A 401 38.34 -24.34 -35.15
CA SER A 401 39.78 -24.36 -34.85
C SER A 401 40.62 -24.01 -36.06
N ASP A 402 40.31 -24.60 -37.22
CA ASP A 402 40.98 -24.36 -38.50
C ASP A 402 40.01 -24.53 -39.69
N VAL A 403 40.35 -23.93 -40.83
CA VAL A 403 39.57 -24.04 -42.07
C VAL A 403 40.32 -24.96 -43.03
N ASP A 404 39.96 -26.25 -43.03
CA ASP A 404 40.58 -27.27 -43.89
C ASP A 404 40.04 -27.18 -45.34
N GLY A 405 40.52 -26.16 -46.07
CA GLY A 405 40.15 -25.89 -47.46
C GLY A 405 38.80 -25.16 -47.67
N PRO A 406 38.33 -25.01 -48.91
CA PRO A 406 37.21 -24.10 -49.23
C PRO A 406 35.81 -24.63 -48.83
N THR A 407 35.71 -25.85 -48.30
CA THR A 407 34.41 -26.52 -48.07
C THR A 407 34.28 -27.21 -46.71
N ARG A 408 35.36 -27.28 -45.91
CA ARG A 408 35.40 -27.98 -44.63
C ARG A 408 36.01 -27.11 -43.54
N VAL A 409 35.58 -27.32 -42.32
CA VAL A 409 36.01 -26.58 -41.13
C VAL A 409 36.22 -27.57 -40.00
N GLU A 410 37.38 -27.51 -39.37
CA GLU A 410 37.66 -28.23 -38.14
C GLU A 410 36.98 -27.52 -36.98
N VAL A 411 36.28 -28.29 -36.15
CA VAL A 411 35.47 -27.77 -35.05
C VAL A 411 35.76 -28.53 -33.77
N ILE A 412 35.99 -27.77 -32.71
CA ILE A 412 36.18 -28.25 -31.34
C ILE A 412 34.83 -28.18 -30.62
N TYR A 413 34.35 -29.32 -30.11
CA TYR A 413 33.07 -29.38 -29.40
C TYR A 413 33.17 -29.01 -27.91
N ASP A 414 34.35 -29.14 -27.30
CA ASP A 414 34.59 -28.87 -25.88
C ASP A 414 36.08 -28.76 -25.50
N ALA A 415 36.38 -28.64 -24.21
CA ALA A 415 37.74 -28.62 -23.67
C ALA A 415 38.45 -30.00 -23.68
N SER A 416 37.81 -31.06 -24.19
CA SER A 416 38.40 -32.41 -24.34
C SER A 416 39.39 -32.47 -25.49
N GLY A 417 39.30 -31.53 -26.44
CA GLY A 417 40.12 -31.52 -27.67
C GLY A 417 39.64 -32.52 -28.72
N ASP A 418 38.35 -32.92 -28.69
CA ASP A 418 37.76 -33.72 -29.75
C ASP A 418 37.47 -32.81 -30.97
N ASP A 419 38.36 -32.89 -31.94
CA ASP A 419 38.26 -32.21 -33.24
C ASP A 419 37.43 -33.05 -34.22
N ASP A 420 36.50 -32.43 -34.94
CA ASP A 420 35.79 -33.05 -36.07
C ASP A 420 35.83 -32.14 -37.31
N VAL A 421 35.72 -32.73 -38.49
CA VAL A 421 35.76 -32.01 -39.77
C VAL A 421 34.34 -31.93 -40.34
N VAL A 422 33.77 -30.73 -40.33
CA VAL A 422 32.38 -30.51 -40.74
C VAL A 422 32.32 -29.71 -42.05
N ALA A 423 31.38 -30.07 -42.93
CA ALA A 423 31.12 -29.31 -44.15
C ALA A 423 30.62 -27.90 -43.82
N LEU A 424 31.23 -26.87 -44.42
CA LEU A 424 30.90 -25.46 -44.19
C LEU A 424 29.41 -25.13 -44.45
N SER A 425 28.77 -25.88 -45.34
CA SER A 425 27.31 -25.81 -45.61
C SER A 425 26.41 -26.13 -44.40
N ARG A 426 26.95 -26.81 -43.38
CA ARG A 426 26.23 -27.22 -42.17
C ARG A 426 26.46 -26.27 -40.98
N CYS A 427 27.37 -25.31 -41.13
CA CYS A 427 27.76 -24.37 -40.08
C CYS A 427 26.98 -23.06 -40.21
N ARG A 428 26.47 -22.54 -39.09
CA ARG A 428 25.81 -21.23 -39.01
C ARG A 428 26.44 -20.41 -37.89
N LEU A 429 26.80 -19.17 -38.17
CA LEU A 429 27.29 -18.26 -37.13
C LEU A 429 26.20 -18.01 -36.09
N CYS A 430 26.59 -18.07 -34.82
CA CYS A 430 25.74 -17.83 -33.69
C CYS A 430 26.26 -16.68 -32.84
N LEU A 431 25.40 -16.17 -31.96
CA LEU A 431 25.81 -15.23 -30.93
C LEU A 431 26.89 -15.87 -30.05
N SER A 432 27.82 -15.07 -29.54
CA SER A 432 28.83 -15.57 -28.60
C SER A 432 28.16 -16.18 -27.35
N LEU A 433 28.81 -17.16 -26.71
CA LEU A 433 28.30 -17.77 -25.47
C LEU A 433 28.08 -16.72 -24.37
N SER A 434 28.96 -15.72 -24.29
CA SER A 434 28.82 -14.58 -23.37
C SER A 434 27.56 -13.75 -23.67
N ASP A 435 27.28 -13.47 -24.94
CA ASP A 435 26.11 -12.68 -25.33
C ASP A 435 24.81 -13.47 -25.13
N GLN A 436 24.80 -14.76 -25.43
CA GLN A 436 23.66 -15.64 -25.17
C GLN A 436 23.35 -15.73 -23.67
N SER A 437 24.40 -15.85 -22.85
CA SER A 437 24.29 -15.86 -21.39
C SER A 437 23.77 -14.52 -20.85
N ALA A 438 24.37 -13.40 -21.27
CA ALA A 438 23.93 -12.06 -20.85
C ALA A 438 22.47 -11.78 -21.25
N LEU A 439 22.09 -12.16 -22.47
CA LEU A 439 20.73 -12.03 -23.00
C LEU A 439 19.74 -12.85 -22.16
N SER A 440 20.01 -14.14 -21.96
CA SER A 440 19.10 -15.04 -21.23
C SER A 440 18.94 -14.61 -19.77
N VAL A 441 20.03 -14.26 -19.07
CA VAL A 441 19.99 -13.77 -17.69
C VAL A 441 19.14 -12.50 -17.58
N LEU A 442 19.34 -11.53 -18.47
CA LEU A 442 18.59 -10.28 -18.42
C LEU A 442 17.11 -10.47 -18.80
N GLN A 443 16.83 -11.30 -19.81
CA GLN A 443 15.46 -11.64 -20.21
C GLN A 443 14.71 -12.34 -19.06
N VAL A 444 15.34 -13.29 -18.38
CA VAL A 444 14.73 -13.98 -17.23
C VAL A 444 14.49 -13.01 -16.06
N ALA A 445 15.44 -12.11 -15.78
CA ALA A 445 15.25 -11.08 -14.76
C ALA A 445 14.07 -10.15 -15.07
N LEU A 446 13.91 -9.75 -16.34
CA LEU A 446 12.77 -8.96 -16.79
C LEU A 446 11.45 -9.74 -16.72
N CYS A 447 11.44 -11.02 -17.10
CA CYS A 447 10.27 -11.89 -16.99
C CYS A 447 9.82 -12.06 -15.54
N MET A 448 10.77 -12.25 -14.62
CA MET A 448 10.49 -12.32 -13.18
C MET A 448 9.82 -11.06 -12.66
N ASN A 449 10.36 -9.90 -13.01
CA ASN A 449 9.81 -8.62 -12.54
C ASN A 449 8.46 -8.31 -13.20
N LEU A 450 8.31 -8.64 -14.47
CA LEU A 450 7.03 -8.56 -15.19
C LEU A 450 5.97 -9.45 -14.54
N ALA A 451 6.30 -10.71 -14.24
CA ALA A 451 5.39 -11.65 -13.59
C ALA A 451 4.97 -11.18 -12.19
N LYS A 452 5.89 -10.61 -11.40
CA LYS A 452 5.54 -9.98 -10.11
C LYS A 452 4.53 -8.84 -10.29
N SER A 453 4.77 -7.92 -11.23
CA SER A 453 3.83 -6.84 -11.52
C SER A 453 2.46 -7.36 -11.96
N LEU A 454 2.42 -8.35 -12.86
CA LEU A 454 1.18 -8.97 -13.34
C LEU A 454 0.42 -9.67 -12.20
N SER A 455 1.12 -10.39 -11.32
CA SER A 455 0.53 -11.01 -10.14
C SER A 455 -0.16 -9.99 -9.23
N HIS A 456 0.49 -8.84 -8.97
CA HIS A 456 -0.15 -7.76 -8.22
C HIS A 456 -1.45 -7.29 -8.91
N LEU A 457 -1.42 -7.11 -10.23
CA LEU A 457 -2.56 -6.72 -11.07
C LEU A 457 -3.63 -7.81 -11.25
N ARG A 458 -3.49 -8.97 -10.59
CA ARG A 458 -4.38 -10.15 -10.73
C ARG A 458 -4.43 -10.75 -12.14
N MET A 459 -3.45 -10.44 -12.97
CA MET A 459 -3.24 -11.03 -14.30
C MET A 459 -2.37 -12.28 -14.16
N VAL A 460 -2.92 -13.31 -13.50
CA VAL A 460 -2.14 -14.47 -13.03
C VAL A 460 -1.74 -15.38 -14.19
N ASP A 461 -2.59 -15.55 -15.19
CA ASP A 461 -2.30 -16.40 -16.34
C ASP A 461 -1.17 -15.81 -17.18
N GLU A 462 -1.21 -14.50 -17.47
CA GLU A 462 -0.10 -13.83 -18.17
C GLU A 462 1.20 -13.85 -17.36
N ALA A 463 1.12 -13.82 -16.02
CA ALA A 463 2.28 -13.96 -15.16
C ALA A 463 2.92 -15.36 -15.28
N ILE A 464 2.09 -16.41 -15.35
CA ILE A 464 2.54 -17.80 -15.56
C ILE A 464 3.17 -17.97 -16.94
N GLU A 465 2.59 -17.38 -17.99
CA GLU A 465 3.15 -17.39 -19.35
C GLU A 465 4.53 -16.71 -19.38
N CYS A 466 4.65 -15.53 -18.75
CA CYS A 466 5.93 -14.82 -18.65
C CYS A 466 7.01 -15.66 -17.96
N LEU A 467 6.68 -16.33 -16.86
CA LEU A 467 7.62 -17.20 -16.16
C LEU A 467 7.95 -18.47 -16.95
N THR A 468 6.98 -18.99 -17.69
CA THR A 468 7.20 -20.15 -18.56
C THR A 468 8.17 -19.81 -19.68
N PHE A 469 8.02 -18.65 -20.32
CA PHE A 469 9.00 -18.15 -21.28
C PHE A 469 10.39 -17.98 -20.63
N GLY A 470 10.47 -17.39 -19.43
CA GLY A 470 11.74 -17.27 -18.70
C GLY A 470 12.39 -18.63 -18.39
N LEU A 471 11.61 -19.63 -18.01
CA LEU A 471 12.08 -20.99 -17.75
C LEU A 471 12.43 -21.78 -19.01
N GLN A 472 11.95 -21.39 -20.19
CA GLN A 472 12.47 -21.94 -21.45
C GLN A 472 13.90 -21.44 -21.72
N LEU A 473 14.22 -20.21 -21.31
CA LEU A 473 15.56 -19.63 -21.46
C LEU A 473 16.53 -20.17 -20.41
N LEU A 474 16.10 -20.26 -19.15
CA LEU A 474 16.88 -20.82 -18.04
C LEU A 474 16.02 -21.81 -17.24
N PRO A 475 16.01 -23.11 -17.61
CA PRO A 475 15.15 -24.13 -16.98
C PRO A 475 15.29 -24.26 -15.48
N ASP A 476 16.49 -24.00 -14.97
CA ASP A 476 16.88 -24.23 -13.58
C ASP A 476 16.98 -22.93 -12.78
N HIS A 477 16.23 -21.90 -13.21
CA HIS A 477 16.13 -20.63 -12.50
C HIS A 477 15.23 -20.76 -11.26
N LEU A 478 15.84 -21.07 -10.12
CA LEU A 478 15.18 -21.30 -8.81
C LEU A 478 14.08 -20.27 -8.46
N PRO A 479 14.32 -18.94 -8.51
CA PRO A 479 13.27 -17.96 -8.19
C PRO A 479 12.07 -18.02 -9.13
N ALA A 480 12.26 -18.39 -10.40
CA ALA A 480 11.19 -18.47 -11.38
C ALA A 480 10.33 -19.72 -11.16
N LEU A 481 10.96 -20.87 -10.90
CA LEU A 481 10.26 -22.10 -10.52
C LEU A 481 9.40 -21.88 -9.28
N TYR A 482 9.98 -21.29 -8.23
CA TYR A 482 9.26 -21.05 -6.99
C TYR A 482 8.07 -20.09 -7.18
N LEU A 483 8.28 -18.96 -7.87
CA LEU A 483 7.22 -17.98 -8.12
C LEU A 483 6.11 -18.57 -8.98
N ARG A 484 6.43 -19.30 -10.06
CA ARG A 484 5.42 -19.93 -10.92
C ARG A 484 4.62 -20.98 -10.16
N GLY A 485 5.28 -21.76 -9.29
CA GLY A 485 4.62 -22.69 -8.39
C GLY A 485 3.61 -22.02 -7.45
N LEU A 486 3.93 -20.84 -6.90
CA LEU A 486 3.00 -20.06 -6.08
C LEU A 486 1.78 -19.56 -6.89
N LEU A 487 1.98 -19.15 -8.14
CA LEU A 487 0.90 -18.69 -9.02
C LEU A 487 -0.01 -19.85 -9.43
N HIS A 488 0.55 -21.02 -9.78
CA HIS A 488 -0.24 -22.23 -10.02
C HIS A 488 -1.03 -22.66 -8.78
N LEU A 489 -0.46 -22.49 -7.58
CA LEU A 489 -1.17 -22.75 -6.33
C LEU A 489 -2.35 -21.79 -6.15
N GLN A 490 -2.18 -20.51 -6.50
CA GLN A 490 -3.23 -19.49 -6.45
C GLN A 490 -4.39 -19.80 -7.42
N THR A 491 -4.10 -20.36 -8.61
CA THR A 491 -5.10 -20.74 -9.61
C THR A 491 -5.58 -22.19 -9.48
N MET A 492 -5.28 -22.87 -8.38
CA MET A 492 -5.66 -24.27 -8.10
C MET A 492 -5.17 -25.29 -9.15
N GLN A 493 -4.11 -24.95 -9.89
CA GLN A 493 -3.40 -25.84 -10.81
C GLN A 493 -2.39 -26.71 -10.05
N LEU A 494 -2.91 -27.57 -9.17
CA LEU A 494 -2.12 -28.27 -8.14
C LEU A 494 -1.01 -29.17 -8.69
N LYS A 495 -1.19 -29.77 -9.87
CA LYS A 495 -0.18 -30.62 -10.52
C LYS A 495 1.05 -29.79 -10.92
N HIS A 496 0.85 -28.70 -11.65
CA HIS A 496 1.93 -27.80 -12.06
C HIS A 496 2.65 -27.19 -10.86
N ALA A 497 1.91 -26.77 -9.82
CA ALA A 497 2.49 -26.28 -8.58
C ALA A 497 3.40 -27.32 -7.90
N ARG A 498 2.99 -28.60 -7.88
CA ARG A 498 3.79 -29.71 -7.35
C ARG A 498 5.09 -29.87 -8.11
N ASP A 499 5.04 -29.89 -9.44
CA ASP A 499 6.20 -30.11 -10.30
C ASP A 499 7.21 -28.96 -10.15
N ASP A 500 6.72 -27.72 -10.11
CA ASP A 500 7.54 -26.54 -9.89
C ASP A 500 8.21 -26.52 -8.52
N PHE A 501 7.47 -26.82 -7.44
CA PHE A 501 8.05 -26.89 -6.09
C PHE A 501 9.03 -28.04 -5.94
N PHE A 502 8.80 -29.18 -6.59
CA PHE A 502 9.73 -30.30 -6.57
C PHE A 502 11.07 -29.92 -7.22
N ARG A 503 11.01 -29.33 -8.41
CA ARG A 503 12.21 -28.84 -9.12
C ARG A 503 12.90 -27.72 -8.33
N ALA A 504 12.14 -26.76 -7.80
CA ALA A 504 12.68 -25.69 -6.97
C ALA A 504 13.38 -26.23 -5.72
N ASN A 505 12.81 -27.25 -5.05
CA ASN A 505 13.43 -27.83 -3.85
C ASN A 505 14.74 -28.56 -4.18
N LYS A 506 14.78 -29.30 -5.28
CA LYS A 506 16.00 -29.94 -5.79
C LYS A 506 17.10 -28.89 -6.02
N MET A 507 16.76 -27.81 -6.73
CA MET A 507 17.69 -26.70 -6.99
C MET A 507 18.17 -26.00 -5.72
N ALA A 508 17.28 -25.75 -4.78
CA ALA A 508 17.66 -25.12 -3.51
C ALA A 508 18.57 -26.04 -2.68
N ALA A 509 18.40 -27.36 -2.73
CA ALA A 509 19.28 -28.34 -2.10
C ALA A 509 20.68 -28.37 -2.71
N GLU A 510 20.78 -28.40 -4.04
CA GLU A 510 22.06 -28.36 -4.74
C GLU A 510 22.83 -27.06 -4.43
N ARG A 511 22.13 -25.93 -4.32
CA ARG A 511 22.70 -24.62 -3.98
C ARG A 511 22.93 -24.40 -2.47
N LYS A 512 22.52 -25.34 -1.62
CA LYS A 512 22.54 -25.21 -0.14
C LYS A 512 21.77 -23.98 0.38
N ASP A 513 20.73 -23.55 -0.32
CA ASP A 513 19.87 -22.41 0.03
C ASP A 513 18.77 -22.83 1.01
N LYS A 514 19.13 -22.91 2.30
CA LYS A 514 18.21 -23.27 3.39
C LYS A 514 17.00 -22.31 3.51
N PRO A 515 17.15 -20.97 3.44
CA PRO A 515 16.01 -20.06 3.51
C PRO A 515 14.93 -20.36 2.47
N THR A 516 15.33 -20.56 1.21
CA THR A 516 14.38 -20.84 0.13
C THR A 516 13.72 -22.21 0.31
N GLN A 517 14.45 -23.23 0.79
CA GLN A 517 13.86 -24.54 1.12
C GLN A 517 12.75 -24.43 2.18
N VAL A 518 12.94 -23.64 3.23
CA VAL A 518 11.93 -23.44 4.28
C VAL A 518 10.65 -22.84 3.67
N GLN A 519 10.80 -21.86 2.77
CA GLN A 519 9.67 -21.26 2.07
C GLN A 519 8.95 -22.26 1.15
N ILE A 520 9.71 -23.05 0.38
CA ILE A 520 9.15 -24.11 -0.48
C ILE A 520 8.41 -25.16 0.36
N HIS A 521 8.97 -25.58 1.49
CA HIS A 521 8.32 -26.55 2.37
C HIS A 521 7.01 -26.01 2.96
N LYS A 522 6.96 -24.72 3.32
CA LYS A 522 5.72 -24.06 3.76
C LYS A 522 4.67 -24.04 2.64
N ALA A 523 5.06 -23.71 1.41
CA ALA A 523 4.18 -23.74 0.25
C ALA A 523 3.70 -25.17 -0.08
N TRP A 524 4.57 -26.18 0.09
CA TRP A 524 4.27 -27.59 -0.10
C TRP A 524 3.22 -28.10 0.89
N LYS A 525 3.32 -27.73 2.18
CA LYS A 525 2.27 -28.06 3.17
C LYS A 525 0.91 -27.50 2.75
N ARG A 526 0.88 -26.26 2.26
CA ARG A 526 -0.35 -25.63 1.74
C ARG A 526 -0.91 -26.39 0.53
N LEU A 527 -0.04 -26.82 -0.39
CA LEU A 527 -0.42 -27.66 -1.53
C LEU A 527 -1.02 -29.00 -1.08
N GLN A 528 -0.45 -29.66 -0.07
CA GLN A 528 -0.98 -30.93 0.46
C GLN A 528 -2.38 -30.77 1.06
N VAL A 529 -2.60 -29.69 1.83
CA VAL A 529 -3.92 -29.37 2.40
C VAL A 529 -4.94 -29.15 1.28
N LEU A 530 -4.62 -28.31 0.30
CA LEU A 530 -5.52 -28.03 -0.85
C LEU A 530 -5.80 -29.27 -1.69
N THR A 531 -4.80 -30.13 -1.91
CA THR A 531 -4.97 -31.40 -2.64
C THR A 531 -5.93 -32.33 -1.91
N THR A 532 -5.82 -32.40 -0.59
CA THR A 532 -6.70 -33.23 0.25
C THR A 532 -8.12 -32.68 0.26
N GLN A 533 -8.28 -31.36 0.39
CA GLN A 533 -9.58 -30.69 0.32
C GLN A 533 -10.25 -30.91 -1.03
N ARG A 534 -9.51 -30.77 -2.14
CA ARG A 534 -10.01 -31.02 -3.49
C ARG A 534 -10.49 -32.46 -3.66
N LYS A 535 -9.70 -33.46 -3.24
CA LYS A 535 -10.12 -34.87 -3.26
C LYS A 535 -11.41 -35.13 -2.47
N LYS A 536 -11.56 -34.49 -1.30
CA LYS A 536 -12.78 -34.60 -0.49
C LYS A 536 -13.99 -33.96 -1.20
N ALA A 537 -13.80 -32.79 -1.82
CA ALA A 537 -14.84 -32.12 -2.59
C ALA A 537 -15.26 -32.94 -3.82
N ASP A 538 -14.29 -33.46 -4.59
CA ASP A 538 -14.55 -34.33 -5.75
C ASP A 538 -15.33 -35.59 -5.33
N LYS A 539 -14.93 -36.24 -4.22
CA LYS A 539 -15.66 -37.41 -3.68
C LYS A 539 -17.09 -37.07 -3.27
N LYS A 540 -17.30 -35.89 -2.67
CA LYS A 540 -18.64 -35.42 -2.29
C LYS A 540 -19.50 -35.17 -3.53
N LEU A 541 -18.95 -34.48 -4.53
CA LEU A 541 -19.64 -34.20 -5.79
C LEU A 541 -20.04 -35.50 -6.51
N ILE A 542 -19.13 -36.48 -6.60
CA ILE A 542 -19.45 -37.79 -7.20
C ILE A 542 -20.62 -38.45 -6.46
N LYS A 543 -20.63 -38.42 -5.12
CA LYS A 543 -21.72 -38.99 -4.33
C LYS A 543 -23.06 -38.28 -4.59
N GLU A 544 -23.06 -36.96 -4.71
CA GLU A 544 -24.24 -36.16 -5.02
C GLU A 544 -24.73 -36.42 -6.45
N MET A 545 -23.82 -36.51 -7.43
CA MET A 545 -24.16 -36.87 -8.81
C MET A 545 -24.76 -38.28 -8.90
N MET A 546 -24.21 -39.26 -8.18
CA MET A 546 -24.77 -40.62 -8.11
C MET A 546 -26.19 -40.60 -7.55
N ALA A 547 -26.41 -39.91 -6.42
CA ALA A 547 -27.74 -39.79 -5.83
C ALA A 547 -28.76 -39.12 -6.77
N TYR A 548 -28.33 -38.11 -7.54
CA TYR A 548 -29.18 -37.46 -8.55
C TYR A 548 -29.50 -38.40 -9.72
N LEU A 549 -28.52 -39.16 -10.22
CA LEU A 549 -28.76 -40.16 -11.27
C LEU A 549 -29.73 -41.24 -10.80
N ASP A 550 -29.64 -41.67 -9.54
CA ASP A 550 -30.58 -42.62 -8.94
C ASP A 550 -32.01 -42.05 -8.91
N THR A 551 -32.20 -40.74 -8.68
CA THR A 551 -33.53 -40.12 -8.75
C THR A 551 -34.12 -40.08 -10.16
N LEU A 552 -33.29 -39.84 -11.19
CA LEU A 552 -33.74 -39.85 -12.58
C LEU A 552 -34.08 -41.26 -13.09
N ALA A 553 -33.43 -42.29 -12.55
CA ALA A 553 -33.71 -43.68 -12.90
C ALA A 553 -35.06 -44.17 -12.37
N ILE A 554 -35.59 -43.55 -11.30
CA ILE A 554 -36.87 -43.90 -10.67
C ILE A 554 -38.06 -43.26 -11.42
N ASP A 555 -37.88 -42.11 -12.06
CA ASP A 555 -38.93 -41.42 -12.83
C ASP A 555 -39.06 -41.89 -14.29
N GLY A 556 -38.27 -42.89 -14.71
CA GLY A 556 -38.22 -43.44 -16.08
C GLY A 556 -38.86 -44.81 -16.27
N GLU A 557 -39.38 -45.43 -15.21
CA GLU A 557 -40.29 -46.60 -15.24
C GLU A 557 -41.74 -46.16 -15.08
#